data_AF-A0A3S1KLN3-F1
#
_entry.id   AF-A0A3S1KLN3-F1
#
_cell.length_a   1.000
_cell.length_b   1.000
_cell.length_c   1.000
_cell.angle_alpha   90.00
_cell.angle_beta   90.00
_cell.angle_gamma   90.00
#
_symmetry.space_group_name_H-M   'P 1'
#
loop_
_entity.id
_entity.type
_entity.pdbx_description
1 polymer ?
#
loop_
_entity_poly.entity_id
_entity_poly.type
_entity_poly.pdbx_seq_one_letter_code
_entity_poly.pdbx_strand_id
1 'polypeptide(L)' 'QDGTVFAGQKIADLITVNGVRVVAEDGTWGLVRASSNKPELVVVVESPVSSERRRQMFEGVDAVLRRSPEVGAYNQTF' A
#
# COMPACT_ATOMS: atom_id res chain seq x y z
N GLN A 1 10.76 1.82 -15.60
CA GLN A 1 11.79 0.87 -15.12
C GLN A 1 11.06 -0.40 -14.80
N ASP A 2 11.22 -1.41 -15.64
CA ASP A 2 10.57 -2.72 -15.50
C ASP A 2 11.24 -3.50 -14.36
N GLY A 3 10.43 -4.09 -13.48
CA GLY A 3 10.90 -5.12 -12.53
C GLY A 3 11.11 -4.69 -11.07
N THR A 4 10.65 -3.51 -10.64
CA THR A 4 10.67 -3.19 -9.21
C THR A 4 9.72 -4.13 -8.46
N VAL A 5 10.28 -4.90 -7.52
CA VAL A 5 9.54 -5.80 -6.64
C VAL A 5 9.07 -5.02 -5.41
N PHE A 6 7.80 -5.17 -5.07
CA PHE A 6 7.18 -4.61 -3.87
C PHE A 6 6.37 -5.68 -3.16
N ALA A 7 6.56 -5.79 -1.84
CA ALA A 7 5.91 -6.84 -1.03
C ALA A 7 6.06 -8.25 -1.64
N GLY A 8 7.25 -8.57 -2.16
CA GLY A 8 7.57 -9.88 -2.74
C GLY A 8 6.99 -10.15 -4.15
N GLN A 9 6.34 -9.18 -4.79
CA GLN A 9 5.77 -9.32 -6.13
C GLN A 9 6.22 -8.19 -7.05
N LYS A 10 6.22 -8.42 -8.36
CA LYS A 10 6.42 -7.34 -9.33
C LYS A 10 5.24 -6.37 -9.29
N ILE A 11 5.53 -5.09 -9.46
CA ILE A 11 4.50 -4.06 -9.66
C ILE A 11 3.98 -4.18 -11.10
N ALA A 12 2.69 -4.47 -11.23
CA ALA A 12 1.98 -4.46 -12.50
C ALA A 12 1.50 -3.05 -12.89
N ASP A 13 1.08 -2.24 -11.91
CA ASP A 13 0.63 -0.87 -12.14
C ASP A 13 0.87 0.05 -10.93
N LEU A 14 1.07 1.33 -11.20
CA LEU A 14 1.24 2.40 -10.21
C LEU A 14 0.37 3.61 -10.59
N ILE A 15 -0.72 3.80 -9.85
CA ILE A 15 -1.72 4.83 -10.14
C ILE A 15 -1.57 5.98 -9.14
N THR A 16 -1.39 7.22 -9.63
CA THR A 16 -1.05 8.39 -8.79
C THR A 16 -2.08 9.53 -8.81
N VAL A 17 -3.32 9.26 -9.24
CA VAL A 17 -4.36 10.31 -9.41
C VAL A 17 -4.92 10.82 -8.07
N ASN A 18 -5.03 9.95 -7.05
CA ASN A 18 -5.56 10.29 -5.73
C ASN A 18 -4.82 9.52 -4.63
N GLY A 19 -3.63 10.03 -4.28
CA GLY A 19 -2.65 9.24 -3.54
C GLY A 19 -1.92 8.27 -4.46
N VAL A 20 -1.40 7.18 -3.92
CA VAL A 20 -0.64 6.17 -4.65
C VAL A 20 -1.29 4.82 -4.44
N ARG A 21 -1.73 4.19 -5.54
CA ARG A 21 -2.15 2.79 -5.57
C ARG A 21 -1.12 1.96 -6.31
N VAL A 22 -0.59 0.95 -5.63
CA VAL A 22 0.28 -0.07 -6.21
C VAL A 22 -0.53 -1.34 -6.45
N VAL A 23 -0.38 -1.93 -7.63
CA VAL A 23 -1.02 -3.20 -8.02
C VAL A 23 0.07 -4.21 -8.35
N ALA A 24 0.04 -5.37 -7.70
CA ALA A 24 0.92 -6.49 -7.99
C ALA A 24 0.36 -7.38 -9.10
N GLU A 25 1.21 -8.17 -9.76
CA GLU A 25 0.81 -9.08 -10.84
C GLU A 25 -0.27 -10.11 -10.43
N ASP A 26 -0.32 -10.49 -9.15
CA ASP A 26 -1.33 -11.42 -8.61
C ASP A 26 -2.68 -10.75 -8.27
N GLY A 27 -2.85 -9.47 -8.60
CA GLY A 27 -4.05 -8.68 -8.32
C GLY A 27 -4.13 -8.12 -6.90
N THR A 28 -3.15 -8.41 -6.03
CA THR A 28 -3.05 -7.76 -4.71
C THR A 28 -2.72 -6.30 -4.89
N TRP A 29 -3.34 -5.43 -4.09
CA TRP A 29 -3.11 -3.99 -4.21
C TRP A 29 -3.12 -3.28 -2.85
N GLY A 30 -2.41 -2.16 -2.79
CA GLY A 30 -2.39 -1.25 -1.66
C GLY A 30 -2.60 0.19 -2.13
N LEU A 31 -3.35 0.97 -1.36
CA LEU A 31 -3.60 2.39 -1.59
C LEU A 31 -3.18 3.18 -0.35
N VAL A 32 -2.40 4.24 -0.58
CA VAL A 32 -2.14 5.28 0.42
C VAL A 32 -2.62 6.61 -0.15
N ARG A 33 -3.48 7.31 0.58
CA ARG A 33 -3.91 8.67 0.19
C ARG A 33 -4.10 9.55 1.40
N ALA A 34 -4.11 10.87 1.19
CA ALA A 34 -4.60 11.79 2.19
C ALA A 34 -6.13 11.64 2.33
N SER A 35 -6.62 11.64 3.56
CA SER A 35 -8.05 11.79 3.81
C SER A 35 -8.52 13.17 3.35
N SER A 36 -9.74 13.24 2.82
CA SER A 36 -10.34 14.49 2.32
C SER A 36 -11.12 15.24 3.40
N ASN A 37 -11.30 14.65 4.58
CA ASN A 37 -12.13 15.20 5.66
C ASN A 37 -11.50 15.12 7.06
N LYS A 38 -10.36 14.44 7.21
CA LYS A 38 -9.64 14.31 8.49
C LYS A 38 -8.13 14.50 8.26
N PRO A 39 -7.38 15.00 9.25
CA PRO A 39 -5.93 15.14 9.15
C PRO A 39 -5.23 13.78 9.36
N GLU A 40 -5.52 12.81 8.49
CA GLU A 40 -5.02 11.44 8.57
C GLU A 40 -4.67 10.87 7.19
N LEU A 41 -3.77 9.88 7.17
CA LEU A 41 -3.55 9.05 5.99
C LEU A 41 -4.58 7.91 5.97
N VAL A 42 -5.13 7.66 4.80
CA VAL A 42 -5.97 6.50 4.51
C VAL A 42 -5.10 5.46 3.83
N VAL A 43 -4.95 4.31 4.49
CA VAL A 43 -4.28 3.12 3.98
C VAL A 43 -5.33 2.03 3.77
N VAL A 44 -5.34 1.40 2.60
CA VAL A 44 -6.21 0.27 2.29
C VAL A 44 -5.38 -0.78 1.57
N VAL A 45 -5.52 -2.04 1.96
CA VAL A 45 -4.82 -3.15 1.33
C VAL A 45 -5.80 -4.31 1.13
N GLU A 46 -5.82 -4.86 -0.08
CA GLU A 46 -6.65 -6.00 -0.43
C GLU A 46 -5.85 -7.01 -1.26
N SER A 47 -6.22 -8.28 -1.13
CA SER A 47 -5.67 -9.36 -1.92
C SER A 47 -6.77 -10.33 -2.32
N PRO A 48 -6.87 -10.71 -3.61
CA PRO A 48 -7.72 -11.80 -4.05
C PRO A 48 -7.11 -13.18 -3.78
N VAL A 49 -5.83 -13.25 -3.41
CA VAL A 49 -5.07 -14.50 -3.25
C VAL A 49 -5.27 -15.10 -1.86
N SER A 50 -4.98 -14.32 -0.80
CA SER A 50 -5.10 -14.78 0.58
C SER A 50 -5.00 -13.64 1.60
N SER A 51 -5.38 -13.91 2.86
CA SER A 51 -5.14 -13.00 3.98
C SER A 51 -3.65 -12.76 4.24
N GLU A 52 -2.82 -13.80 4.11
CA GLU A 52 -1.37 -13.72 4.24
C GLU A 52 -0.76 -12.79 3.19
N ARG A 53 -1.21 -12.92 1.93
CA ARG A 53 -0.76 -12.05 0.84
C ARG A 53 -1.16 -10.59 1.07
N ARG A 54 -2.37 -10.36 1.61
CA ARG A 54 -2.83 -9.03 2.03
C ARG A 54 -1.93 -8.44 3.12
N ARG A 55 -1.53 -9.26 4.10
CA ARG A 55 -0.62 -8.86 5.18
C ARG A 55 0.76 -8.48 4.65
N GLN A 56 1.33 -9.28 3.73
CA GLN A 56 2.60 -8.96 3.09
C GLN A 56 2.58 -7.62 2.34
N MET A 57 1.48 -7.34 1.62
CA MET A 57 1.30 -6.05 0.96
C MET A 57 1.23 -4.90 1.98
N PHE A 58 0.54 -5.11 3.10
CA PHE A 58 0.49 -4.13 4.18
C PHE A 58 1.87 -3.87 4.80
N GLU A 59 2.64 -4.91 5.11
CA GLU A 59 3.98 -4.77 5.66
C GLU A 59 4.91 -4.02 4.69
N GLY A 60 4.78 -4.25 3.38
CA GLY A 60 5.49 -3.47 2.37
C GLY A 60 5.11 -1.99 2.37
N VAL A 61 3.82 -1.67 2.51
CA VAL A 61 3.32 -0.28 2.60
C VAL A 61 3.78 0.38 3.90
N ASP A 62 3.66 -0.28 5.04
CA ASP A 62 4.11 0.23 6.33
C ASP A 62 5.61 0.52 6.31
N ALA A 63 6.43 -0.42 5.81
CA ALA A 63 7.88 -0.22 5.71
C ALA A 63 8.24 1.04 4.91
N VAL A 64 7.48 1.37 3.86
CA VAL A 64 7.66 2.60 3.09
C VAL A 64 7.28 3.84 3.90
N LEU A 65 6.12 3.81 4.57
CA LEU A 65 5.60 4.92 5.37
C LEU A 65 6.51 5.24 6.57
N ARG A 66 7.08 4.21 7.20
CA ARG A 66 7.98 4.35 8.36
C ARG A 66 9.32 5.01 8.04
N ARG A 67 9.66 5.21 6.76
CA ARG A 67 10.81 6.03 6.36
C ARG A 67 10.60 7.52 6.63
N SER A 68 9.35 7.94 6.82
CA SER A 68 8.95 9.30 7.21
C SER A 68 8.54 9.29 8.69
N PRO A 69 9.43 9.70 9.63
CA PRO A 69 9.15 9.63 11.07
C PRO A 69 7.97 10.50 11.52
N GLU A 70 7.58 11.49 10.71
CA GLU A 70 6.40 12.34 10.92
C GLU A 70 5.07 11.61 10.67
N VAL A 71 5.09 10.45 10.02
CA VAL A 71 3.88 9.65 9.78
C VAL A 71 3.47 8.95 11.07
N GLY A 72 2.40 9.47 11.67
CA GLY A 72 1.73 8.89 12.83
C GLY A 72 0.95 7.61 12.51
N ALA A 73 0.04 7.24 13.42
CA ALA A 73 -0.88 6.12 13.18
C ALA A 73 -1.84 6.43 12.02
N TYR A 74 -2.23 5.39 11.29
CA TYR A 74 -3.21 5.46 10.20
C TYR A 74 -4.32 4.40 10.42
N ASN A 75 -5.40 4.50 9.63
CA ASN A 75 -6.67 3.82 9.89
C ASN A 75 -6.65 2.28 9.77
N GLN A 76 -5.67 1.71 9.06
CA GLN A 76 -5.56 0.28 8.85
C GLN A 76 -4.55 -0.34 9.83
N THR A 77 -5.02 -1.31 10.61
CA THR A 77 -4.19 -2.16 11.45
C THR A 77 -4.35 -3.63 11.03
N PHE A 78 -3.35 -4.45 11.32
CA PHE A 78 -3.31 -5.90 11.04
C PHE A 78 -3.01 -6.69 12.30
#